data_AF-A0A1N6KQA3-F1
#
_entry.id   AF-A0A1N6KQA3-F1
#
_cell.length_a   1.000
_cell.length_b   1.000
_cell.length_c   1.000
_cell.angle_alpha   90.00
_cell.angle_beta   90.00
_cell.angle_gamma   90.00
#
_symmetry.space_group_name_H-M   'P 1'
#
loop_
_entity.id
_entity.type
_entity.pdbx_description
1 polymer ?
#
loop_
_entity_poly.entity_id
_entity_poly.type
_entity_poly.pdbx_seq_one_letter_code
_entity_poly.pdbx_strand_id
1 'polypeptide(L)'
;MKHLGFTSAAKALTSRLSSRSVAAFLLPIGLCCSLPCIAADPRPLPQFERIVIDDHFPGAYQVEVTDNNGDGTPDIVAVGGSTHNVVWYRPKKD
;
A
#
# COMPACT_ATOMS: atom_id res chain seq x y z
N MET A 1 76.18 28.27 20.61
CA MET A 1 74.82 28.04 21.15
C MET A 1 74.06 27.15 20.17
N LYS A 2 73.46 26.05 20.66
CA LYS A 2 72.51 25.17 19.94
C LYS A 2 71.15 25.91 19.86
N HIS A 3 70.18 25.69 18.96
CA HIS A 3 69.69 24.49 18.29
C HIS A 3 68.82 24.90 17.07
N LEU A 4 68.71 23.99 16.11
CA LEU A 4 67.88 24.01 14.90
C LEU A 4 66.35 24.00 15.16
N GLY A 5 65.60 24.57 14.21
CA GLY A 5 64.34 24.03 13.67
C GLY A 5 63.05 24.80 13.97
N PHE A 6 62.41 25.37 12.94
CA PHE A 6 60.95 25.60 12.91
C PHE A 6 60.41 25.47 11.47
N THR A 7 59.39 24.65 11.29
CA THR A 7 58.61 24.41 10.05
C THR A 7 57.17 24.89 10.24
N SER A 8 56.50 25.36 9.17
CA SER A 8 55.23 24.80 8.63
C SER A 8 54.56 25.76 7.61
N ALA A 9 53.73 25.20 6.75
CA ALA A 9 53.48 25.59 5.36
C ALA A 9 52.03 25.99 5.02
N ALA A 10 51.84 26.28 3.72
CA ALA A 10 50.61 26.39 2.91
C ALA A 10 49.94 27.79 2.91
N LYS A 11 49.32 28.30 1.83
CA LYS A 11 48.69 27.67 0.66
C LYS A 11 48.40 28.75 -0.42
N ALA A 12 48.07 28.27 -1.63
CA ALA A 12 47.20 28.91 -2.65
C ALA A 12 47.88 29.76 -3.73
N LEU A 13 48.24 29.11 -4.85
CA LEU A 13 48.11 29.70 -6.19
C LEU A 13 48.13 28.62 -7.27
N THR A 14 46.99 28.24 -7.82
CA THR A 14 46.88 27.58 -9.14
C THR A 14 45.51 27.97 -9.73
N SER A 15 45.42 28.91 -10.69
CA SER A 15 45.77 28.86 -12.12
C SER A 15 44.75 28.14 -13.02
N ARG A 16 43.99 28.98 -13.75
CA ARG A 16 43.40 28.78 -15.10
C ARG A 16 42.21 27.83 -15.26
N LEU A 17 40.98 28.38 -15.20
CA LEU A 17 39.81 27.74 -15.81
C LEU A 17 39.72 28.09 -17.31
N SER A 18 39.60 27.05 -18.14
CA SER A 18 39.42 27.10 -19.60
C SER A 18 37.93 26.97 -19.96
N SER A 19 37.48 27.76 -20.95
CA SER A 19 36.08 27.99 -21.35
C SER A 19 35.46 26.82 -22.14
N ARG A 20 35.48 25.59 -21.60
CA ARG A 20 34.89 24.41 -22.30
C ARG A 20 33.91 23.56 -21.49
N SER A 21 33.60 23.90 -20.24
CA SER A 21 32.80 23.00 -19.38
C SER A 21 31.32 23.40 -19.18
N VAL A 22 30.76 24.34 -19.94
CA VAL A 22 29.34 24.75 -19.76
C VAL A 22 28.34 23.65 -20.18
N ALA A 23 28.76 22.64 -20.94
CA ALA A 23 27.85 21.63 -21.50
C ALA A 23 27.49 20.44 -20.58
N ALA A 24 27.85 20.45 -19.29
CA ALA A 24 27.65 19.29 -18.40
C ALA A 24 26.58 19.46 -17.31
N PHE A 25 25.72 20.49 -17.39
CA PHE A 25 24.72 20.80 -16.35
C PHE A 25 23.27 20.88 -16.86
N LEU A 26 22.91 20.15 -17.92
CA LEU A 26 21.54 20.12 -18.47
C LEU A 26 20.93 18.70 -18.57
N LEU A 27 21.37 17.75 -17.75
CA LEU A 27 20.70 16.46 -17.61
C LEU A 27 20.75 16.04 -16.12
N PRO A 28 19.80 16.50 -15.28
CA PRO A 28 18.84 15.52 -14.78
C PRO A 28 17.43 16.07 -14.46
N ILE A 29 17.05 17.27 -14.91
CA ILE A 29 15.69 17.81 -14.62
C ILE A 29 14.66 17.41 -15.68
N GLY A 30 15.10 17.05 -16.90
CA GLY A 30 14.21 16.57 -17.96
C GLY A 30 13.71 15.12 -17.80
N LEU A 31 14.29 14.35 -16.87
CA LEU A 31 14.00 12.91 -16.72
C LEU A 31 12.89 12.62 -15.70
N CYS A 32 12.44 13.61 -14.92
CA CYS A 32 11.43 13.39 -13.88
C CYS A 32 9.98 13.45 -14.42
N CYS A 33 9.73 14.17 -15.51
CA CYS A 33 8.38 14.35 -16.07
C CYS A 33 7.94 13.26 -17.07
N SER A 34 8.77 12.24 -17.32
CA SER A 34 8.43 11.12 -18.20
C SER A 34 8.15 9.82 -17.43
N LEU A 35 7.98 9.89 -16.10
CA LEU A 35 7.49 8.73 -15.37
C LEU A 35 6.11 8.37 -15.94
N PRO A 36 5.91 7.14 -16.47
CA PRO A 36 4.58 6.71 -16.83
C PRO A 36 3.73 6.85 -15.58
N CYS A 37 2.56 7.48 -15.72
CA CYS A 37 1.50 7.27 -14.76
C CYS A 37 1.36 5.76 -14.63
N ILE A 38 1.57 5.22 -13.43
CA ILE A 38 1.21 3.83 -13.16
C ILE A 38 -0.30 3.83 -13.33
N ALA A 39 -0.76 3.34 -14.48
CA ALA A 39 -2.17 3.14 -14.73
C ALA A 39 -2.70 2.22 -13.63
N ALA A 40 -3.90 2.51 -13.12
CA ALA A 40 -4.57 1.64 -12.17
C ALA A 40 -4.58 0.20 -12.70
N ASP A 41 -4.32 -0.76 -11.82
CA ASP A 41 -4.27 -2.18 -12.12
C ASP A 41 -5.55 -2.61 -12.89
N PRO A 42 -5.44 -3.06 -14.16
CA PRO A 42 -6.59 -3.33 -15.02
C PRO A 42 -7.25 -4.68 -14.69
N ARG A 43 -7.05 -5.22 -13.48
CA ARG A 43 -7.67 -6.48 -13.09
C ARG A 43 -9.19 -6.43 -13.34
N PRO A 44 -9.76 -7.45 -14.00
CA PRO A 44 -11.19 -7.54 -14.16
C PRO A 44 -11.86 -7.53 -12.79
N LEU A 45 -13.05 -6.93 -12.73
CA LEU A 45 -13.86 -6.97 -11.51
C LEU A 45 -14.14 -8.43 -11.12
N PRO A 46 -14.18 -8.75 -9.81
CA PRO A 46 -14.57 -10.07 -9.37
C PRO A 46 -15.95 -10.43 -9.92
N GLN A 47 -16.10 -11.68 -10.37
CA GLN A 47 -17.39 -12.26 -10.70
C GLN A 47 -18.01 -12.83 -9.43
N PHE A 48 -19.30 -12.58 -9.23
CA PHE A 48 -20.04 -13.05 -8.07
C PHE A 48 -21.12 -14.02 -8.51
N GLU A 49 -21.20 -15.17 -7.85
CA GLU A 49 -22.32 -16.09 -7.94
C GLU A 49 -23.31 -15.80 -6.80
N ARG A 50 -24.60 -15.72 -7.13
CA ARG A 50 -25.65 -15.55 -6.11
C ARG A 50 -26.00 -16.90 -5.51
N ILE A 51 -25.79 -17.04 -4.20
CA ILE A 51 -26.28 -18.17 -3.41
C ILE A 51 -27.38 -17.66 -2.47
N VAL A 52 -28.55 -18.30 -2.51
CA VAL A 52 -29.64 -18.02 -1.58
C VAL A 52 -29.50 -18.96 -0.38
N ILE A 53 -29.36 -18.39 0.82
CA ILE A 53 -29.25 -19.14 2.07
C ILE A 53 -30.63 -19.34 2.69
N ASP A 54 -31.42 -18.27 2.77
CA ASP A 54 -32.82 -18.25 3.22
C ASP A 54 -33.52 -17.05 2.59
N ASP A 55 -34.61 -17.29 1.85
CA ASP A 55 -35.43 -16.29 1.17
C ASP A 55 -36.75 -16.00 1.90
N HIS A 56 -36.98 -16.61 3.07
CA HIS A 56 -38.22 -16.51 3.84
C HIS A 56 -38.01 -16.09 5.30
N PHE A 57 -36.87 -15.49 5.66
CA PHE A 57 -36.60 -15.02 7.02
C PHE A 57 -37.52 -13.83 7.43
N PRO A 58 -38.45 -14.00 8.39
CA PRO A 58 -39.44 -12.97 8.71
C PRO A 58 -38.84 -11.76 9.43
N GLY A 59 -39.04 -10.57 8.87
CA GLY A 59 -38.59 -9.31 9.48
C GLY A 59 -37.08 -9.07 9.41
N ALA A 60 -36.38 -9.68 8.44
CA ALA A 60 -34.95 -9.53 8.21
C ALA A 60 -34.51 -8.06 8.27
N TYR A 61 -33.51 -7.76 9.08
CA TYR A 61 -33.01 -6.39 9.27
C TYR A 61 -31.48 -6.33 9.29
N GLN A 62 -30.83 -7.22 10.04
CA GLN A 62 -29.38 -7.22 10.22
C GLN A 62 -28.80 -8.61 9.98
N VAL A 63 -27.58 -8.64 9.44
CA VAL A 63 -26.74 -9.84 9.33
C VAL A 63 -25.36 -9.55 9.90
N GLU A 64 -24.76 -10.55 10.53
CA GLU A 64 -23.37 -10.52 11.04
C GLU A 64 -22.61 -11.75 10.56
N VAL A 65 -21.32 -11.59 10.26
CA VAL A 65 -20.42 -12.67 9.85
C VAL A 65 -19.35 -12.87 10.91
N THR A 66 -19.34 -14.06 11.52
CA THR A 66 -18.45 -14.37 12.66
C THR A 66 -18.28 -15.88 12.79
N ASP A 67 -17.14 -16.32 13.31
CA ASP A 67 -16.91 -17.72 13.67
C ASP A 67 -17.52 -18.00 15.05
N ASN A 68 -18.79 -18.39 15.07
CA ASN A 68 -19.56 -18.51 16.31
C ASN A 68 -19.24 -19.76 17.13
N ASN A 69 -18.71 -20.80 16.48
CA ASN A 69 -18.38 -22.07 17.11
C ASN A 69 -16.87 -22.30 17.29
N GLY A 70 -16.03 -21.38 16.82
CA GLY A 70 -14.58 -21.45 16.93
C GLY A 70 -13.94 -22.48 16.01
N ASP A 71 -14.59 -22.83 14.89
CA ASP A 71 -14.12 -23.87 13.98
C ASP A 71 -13.26 -23.33 12.82
N GLY A 72 -12.98 -22.02 12.83
CA GLY A 72 -12.18 -21.33 11.83
C GLY A 72 -12.95 -21.00 10.55
N THR A 73 -14.23 -21.37 10.44
CA THR A 73 -15.08 -21.09 9.29
C THR A 73 -16.08 -19.99 9.66
N PRO A 74 -16.15 -18.88 8.90
CA PRO A 74 -17.16 -17.84 9.17
C PRO A 74 -18.59 -18.37 9.01
N ASP A 75 -19.42 -18.13 10.00
CA ASP A 75 -20.86 -18.36 9.98
C ASP A 75 -21.63 -17.07 9.67
N ILE A 76 -22.94 -17.19 9.47
CA ILE A 76 -23.85 -16.05 9.29
C ILE A 76 -24.92 -16.06 10.39
N VAL A 77 -25.13 -14.93 11.04
CA VAL A 77 -26.25 -14.70 11.97
C VAL A 77 -27.21 -13.69 11.34
N ALA A 78 -28.49 -14.04 11.23
CA ALA A 78 -29.56 -13.15 10.78
C ALA A 78 -30.48 -12.77 11.94
N VAL A 79 -30.85 -11.49 12.02
CA VAL A 79 -31.71 -10.93 13.07
C VAL A 79 -32.95 -10.30 12.47
N GLY A 80 -34.10 -10.66 13.04
CA GLY A 80 -35.41 -10.11 12.73
C GLY A 80 -35.71 -8.92 13.62
N GLY A 81 -35.73 -7.71 13.04
CA GLY A 81 -35.86 -6.48 13.82
C GLY A 81 -37.19 -6.37 14.57
N SER A 82 -38.30 -6.65 13.87
CA SER A 82 -39.66 -6.60 14.43
C SER A 82 -40.16 -7.93 14.99
N THR A 83 -39.55 -9.05 14.55
CA THR A 83 -39.97 -10.40 14.93
C THR A 83 -39.18 -10.95 16.12
N HIS A 84 -38.05 -10.31 16.47
CA HIS A 84 -37.12 -10.76 17.50
C HIS A 84 -36.55 -12.18 17.26
N ASN A 85 -36.66 -12.68 16.03
CA ASN A 85 -36.07 -13.94 15.63
C ASN A 85 -34.56 -13.77 15.43
N VAL A 86 -33.79 -14.78 15.84
CA VAL A 86 -32.36 -14.89 15.55
C VAL A 86 -32.11 -16.28 14.99
N VAL A 87 -31.50 -16.36 13.81
CA VAL A 87 -31.12 -17.63 13.18
C VAL A 87 -29.63 -17.61 12.88
N TRP A 88 -29.00 -18.76 13.10
CA TRP A 88 -27.59 -19.01 12.83
C TRP A 88 -27.46 -20.03 11.69
N TYR A 89 -26.88 -19.59 10.58
CA TYR A 89 -26.58 -20.44 9.42
C TYR A 89 -25.10 -20.83 9.46
N ARG A 90 -24.86 -22.13 9.54
CA ARG A 90 -23.52 -22.71 9.50
C ARG A 90 -23.24 -23.28 8.11
N PRO A 91 -22.06 -23.01 7.52
CA PRO A 91 -21.65 -23.68 6.29
C PRO A 91 -21.61 -25.20 6.47
N LYS A 92 -22.02 -25.93 5.42
CA LYS A 92 -21.82 -27.38 5.38
C LYS A 92 -20.34 -27.67 5.23
N LYS A 93 -19.86 -28.68 5.95
CA LYS A 93 -18.56 -29.31 5.72
C LYS A 93 -18.86 -30.66 5.08
N ASP A 94 -18.28 -30.87 3.90
CA ASP A 94 -18.34 -32.15 3.19
C ASP A 94 -17.57 -33.25 3.95
#